data_AF-A0A7C5PJX7-F1
#
_entry.id   AF-A0A7C5PJX7-F1
#
_cell.length_a   1.000
_cell.length_b   1.000
_cell.length_c   1.000
_cell.angle_alpha   90.00
_cell.angle_beta   90.00
_cell.angle_gamma   90.00
#
_symmetry.space_group_name_H-M   'P 1'
#
loop_
_entity.id
_entity.type
_entity.pdbx_description
1 polymer ?
#
loop_
_entity_poly.entity_id
_entity_poly.type
_entity_poly.pdbx_seq_one_letter_code
_entity_poly.pdbx_strand_id
1 'polypeptide(L)'
;KGFGDGTIEYKKIAKKMEEYGVVTSEKFEKLIKIAGYRNRIVHFYQEISSKELFEICSKEIEDIEEILNEILFFLKSNKDIIDFEFTGDKI
;
A
#
# COMPACT_ATOMS: atom_id res chain seq x y z
N LYS A 1 -1.80 8.31 23.95
CA LYS A 1 -0.56 8.55 23.16
C LYS A 1 -0.37 7.33 22.25
N GLY A 2 -0.78 7.38 20.98
CA GLY A 2 -0.75 6.23 20.06
C GLY A 2 -0.32 6.58 18.63
N PHE A 3 0.32 7.73 18.44
CA PHE A 3 0.53 8.35 17.12
C PHE A 3 1.67 7.73 16.29
N GLY A 4 2.47 6.81 16.86
CA GLY A 4 3.55 6.12 16.15
C GLY A 4 3.24 4.69 15.73
N ASP A 5 2.21 4.06 16.31
CA ASP A 5 2.02 2.61 16.23
C ASP A 5 1.54 2.19 14.84
N GLY A 6 0.48 2.84 14.33
CA GLY A 6 -0.13 2.45 13.05
C GLY A 6 0.82 2.45 11.85
N THR A 7 1.69 3.45 11.68
CA THR A 7 2.67 3.43 10.57
C THR A 7 3.76 2.39 10.79
N ILE A 8 4.17 2.12 12.03
CA ILE A 8 5.10 1.02 12.32
C ILE A 8 4.41 -0.30 11.95
N GLU A 9 3.13 -0.46 12.24
CA GLU A 9 2.33 -1.62 11.85
C GLU A 9 2.18 -1.74 10.33
N TYR A 10 1.79 -0.69 9.61
CA TYR A 10 1.68 -0.72 8.14
C TYR A 10 3.01 -1.08 7.48
N LYS A 11 4.12 -0.53 7.95
CA LYS A 11 5.45 -0.87 7.44
C LYS A 11 5.84 -2.33 7.75
N LYS A 12 5.47 -2.84 8.93
CA LYS A 12 5.66 -4.25 9.29
C LYS A 12 4.82 -5.19 8.42
N ILE A 13 3.57 -4.82 8.14
CA ILE A 13 2.69 -5.58 7.23
C ILE A 13 3.29 -5.63 5.83
N ALA A 14 3.70 -4.47 5.28
CA ALA A 14 4.36 -4.41 3.98
C ALA A 14 5.63 -5.28 3.95
N LYS A 15 6.42 -5.26 5.03
CA LYS A 15 7.63 -6.10 5.13
C LYS A 15 7.30 -7.59 5.12
N LYS A 16 6.27 -8.00 5.86
CA LYS A 16 5.81 -9.40 5.85
C LYS A 16 5.28 -9.81 4.48
N MET A 17 4.55 -8.94 3.79
CA MET A 17 4.07 -9.20 2.44
C MET A 17 5.24 -9.45 1.47
N GLU A 18 6.32 -8.68 1.56
CA GLU A 18 7.54 -8.92 0.78
C GLU A 18 8.21 -10.25 1.15
N GLU A 19 8.39 -10.53 2.45
CA GLU A 19 9.03 -11.75 2.94
C GLU A 19 8.30 -13.04 2.49
N TYR A 20 6.97 -12.98 2.40
CA TYR A 20 6.15 -14.09 1.90
C TYR A 20 5.96 -14.08 0.38
N GLY A 21 6.58 -13.14 -0.35
CA GLY A 21 6.47 -13.03 -1.81
C GLY A 21 5.09 -12.60 -2.31
N VAL A 22 4.28 -11.96 -1.45
CA VAL A 22 2.98 -11.38 -1.82
C VAL A 22 3.16 -10.14 -2.69
N VAL A 23 4.24 -9.40 -2.48
CA VAL A 23 4.64 -8.24 -3.28
C VAL A 23 6.14 -8.27 -3.55
N THR A 24 6.55 -7.74 -4.69
CA THR A 24 7.97 -7.52 -5.04
C THR A 24 8.62 -6.48 -4.12
N SER A 25 9.96 -6.50 -4.06
CA SER A 25 10.72 -5.46 -3.34
C SER A 25 10.44 -4.04 -3.86
N GLU A 26 10.18 -3.89 -5.17
CA GLU A 26 9.79 -2.59 -5.74
C GLU A 26 8.46 -2.10 -5.14
N LYS A 27 7.44 -2.96 -5.08
CA LYS A 27 6.13 -2.63 -4.51
C LYS A 27 6.18 -2.47 -2.99
N PHE A 28 7.04 -3.22 -2.30
CA PHE A 28 7.33 -3.01 -0.88
C PHE A 28 7.81 -1.58 -0.61
N GLU A 29 8.80 -1.08 -1.36
CA GLU A 29 9.32 0.28 -1.17
C GLU A 29 8.23 1.34 -1.42
N LYS A 30 7.34 1.12 -2.39
CA LYS A 30 6.16 1.97 -2.63
C LYS A 30 5.19 1.94 -1.44
N LEU A 31 4.87 0.77 -0.90
CA LEU A 31 4.02 0.63 0.29
C LEU A 31 4.58 1.36 1.52
N ILE A 32 5.90 1.31 1.74
CA ILE A 32 6.56 2.02 2.83
C ILE A 32 6.40 3.54 2.70
N LYS A 33 6.52 4.07 1.47
CA LYS A 33 6.30 5.49 1.17
C LYS A 33 4.84 5.90 1.41
N ILE A 34 3.89 5.11 0.91
CA ILE A 34 2.45 5.36 1.11
C ILE A 34 2.09 5.35 2.60
N ALA A 35 2.58 4.37 3.37
CA ALA A 35 2.37 4.30 4.81
C ALA A 35 2.94 5.52 5.55
N GLY A 36 4.09 6.04 5.11
CA GLY A 36 4.66 7.29 5.62
C GLY A 36 3.80 8.50 5.26
N TYR A 37 3.34 8.59 4.01
CA TYR A 37 2.55 9.71 3.52
C TYR A 37 1.19 9.81 4.20
N ARG A 38 0.52 8.67 4.42
CA ARG A 38 -0.74 8.59 5.18
C ARG A 38 -0.62 9.23 6.56
N ASN A 39 0.50 9.02 7.24
CA ASN A 39 0.76 9.65 8.52
C ASN A 39 1.00 11.14 8.40
N ARG A 40 1.71 11.56 7.35
CA ARG A 40 1.97 12.97 7.09
C ARG A 40 0.67 13.73 6.83
N ILE A 41 -0.26 13.16 6.05
CA ILE A 41 -1.58 13.75 5.82
C ILE A 41 -2.35 13.94 7.12
N VAL A 42 -2.27 13.02 8.08
CA VAL A 42 -3.02 13.17 9.34
C VAL A 42 -2.35 14.15 10.31
N HIS A 43 -1.01 14.11 10.42
CA HIS A 43 -0.28 14.84 11.47
C HIS A 43 0.26 16.21 11.04
N PHE A 44 0.54 16.38 9.76
CA PHE A 44 1.19 17.57 9.22
C PHE A 44 0.40 18.13 8.02
N TYR A 45 -0.92 17.96 7.99
CA TYR A 45 -1.77 18.42 6.86
C TYR A 45 -1.53 19.88 6.48
N GLN A 46 -1.27 20.74 7.48
CA GLN A 46 -0.98 22.17 7.29
C GLN A 46 0.32 22.43 6.53
N GLU A 47 1.24 21.47 6.49
CA GLU A 47 2.53 21.54 5.80
C GLU A 47 2.47 20.93 4.40
N ILE A 48 1.33 20.32 4.03
CA ILE A 48 1.13 19.70 2.72
C ILE A 48 0.58 20.75 1.76
N SER A 49 1.29 20.99 0.66
CA SER A 49 0.84 21.94 -0.35
C SER A 49 -0.20 21.33 -1.30
N SER A 50 -1.11 22.15 -1.83
CA SER A 50 -2.07 21.70 -2.85
C SER A 50 -1.40 21.19 -4.12
N LYS A 51 -0.24 21.75 -4.48
CA LYS A 51 0.56 21.27 -5.63
C LYS A 51 1.07 19.86 -5.40
N GLU A 52 1.62 19.60 -4.22
CA GLU A 52 2.11 18.28 -3.84
C GLU A 52 0.99 17.24 -3.88
N LEU A 53 -0.18 17.54 -3.29
CA LEU A 53 -1.34 16.65 -3.35
C LEU A 53 -1.78 16.38 -4.79
N PHE A 54 -1.84 17.44 -5.61
CA PHE A 54 -2.19 17.30 -7.02
C PHE A 54 -1.22 16.39 -7.77
N GLU A 55 0.10 16.54 -7.55
CA GLU A 55 1.11 15.70 -8.19
C GLU A 55 0.98 14.23 -7.78
N ILE A 56 0.83 13.94 -6.49
CA ILE A 56 0.66 12.56 -6.00
C ILE A 56 -0.63 11.95 -6.54
N CYS A 57 -1.75 12.66 -6.44
CA CYS A 57 -3.04 12.16 -6.92
C CYS A 57 -3.11 12.03 -8.45
N SER A 58 -2.24 12.69 -9.23
CA SER A 58 -2.28 12.62 -10.69
C SER A 58 -1.21 11.73 -11.31
N LYS A 59 -0.20 11.30 -10.55
CA LYS A 59 0.97 10.58 -11.08
C LYS A 59 1.30 9.28 -10.34
N GLU A 60 0.77 9.10 -9.14
CA GLU A 60 1.11 7.97 -8.26
C GLU A 60 -0.12 7.12 -7.92
N ILE A 61 -1.27 7.36 -8.56
CA ILE A 61 -2.46 6.50 -8.38
C ILE A 61 -2.21 5.10 -8.96
N GLU A 62 -1.50 5.03 -10.07
CA GLU A 62 -1.16 3.79 -10.77
C GLU A 62 -0.36 2.84 -9.86
N ASP A 63 0.43 3.37 -8.93
CA ASP A 63 1.17 2.55 -7.95
C ASP A 63 0.23 1.70 -7.08
N ILE A 64 -0.94 2.24 -6.72
CA ILE A 64 -1.95 1.52 -5.94
C ILE A 64 -2.55 0.38 -6.76
N GLU A 65 -2.85 0.64 -8.04
CA GLU A 65 -3.41 -0.36 -8.95
C GLU A 65 -2.42 -1.51 -9.20
N GLU A 66 -1.14 -1.18 -9.41
CA GLU A 66 -0.08 -2.16 -9.60
C GLU A 66 0.11 -3.04 -8.36
N ILE A 67 0.13 -2.44 -7.16
CA ILE A 67 0.25 -3.18 -5.89
C ILE A 67 -0.98 -4.09 -5.70
N LEU A 68 -2.19 -3.58 -5.95
CA LEU A 68 -3.41 -4.35 -5.83
C LEU A 68 -3.41 -5.56 -6.78
N ASN A 69 -3.00 -5.35 -8.03
CA ASN A 69 -2.92 -6.41 -9.03
C ASN A 69 -1.94 -7.51 -8.61
N GLU A 70 -0.81 -7.15 -8.00
CA GLU A 70 0.15 -8.13 -7.51
C GLU A 70 -0.41 -8.96 -6.35
N ILE A 71 -1.08 -8.32 -5.39
CA ILE A 71 -1.75 -9.02 -4.28
C ILE A 71 -2.84 -9.96 -4.83
N LEU A 72 -3.68 -9.48 -5.76
CA LEU A 72 -4.72 -10.31 -6.36
C LEU A 72 -4.15 -11.49 -7.15
N PHE A 73 -3.02 -11.28 -7.84
CA PHE A 73 -2.31 -12.34 -8.54
C PHE A 73 -1.78 -13.40 -7.56
N PHE A 74 -1.16 -12.96 -6.46
CA PHE A 74 -0.69 -13.85 -5.40
C PHE A 74 -1.85 -14.69 -4.84
N LEU A 75 -2.97 -14.06 -4.47
CA LEU A 75 -4.13 -14.75 -3.92
C LEU A 75 -4.71 -15.79 -4.90
N LYS A 76 -4.83 -15.43 -6.19
CA LYS A 76 -5.33 -16.35 -7.23
C LYS A 76 -4.39 -17.52 -7.49
N SER A 77 -3.09 -17.32 -7.32
CA SER A 77 -2.06 -18.34 -7.54
C SER A 77 -1.87 -19.28 -6.35
N ASN A 78 -2.41 -18.93 -5.17
CA ASN A 78 -2.26 -19.66 -3.92
C ASN A 78 -3.61 -20.10 -3.33
N LYS A 79 -4.61 -20.39 -4.19
CA LYS A 79 -5.96 -20.83 -3.79
C LYS A 79 -5.98 -22.09 -2.93
N ASP A 80 -4.97 -22.94 -3.04
CA ASP A 80 -4.86 -24.18 -2.27
C ASP A 80 -4.55 -23.93 -0.78
N ILE A 81 -4.05 -22.74 -0.45
CA ILE A 81 -3.65 -22.33 0.90
C ILE A 81 -4.58 -21.21 1.42
N ILE A 82 -5.31 -20.55 0.52
CA ILE A 82 -6.15 -19.39 0.83
C ILE A 82 -7.53 -19.58 0.19
N ASP A 83 -8.56 -19.75 1.03
CA ASP A 83 -9.96 -19.73 0.61
C ASP A 83 -10.36 -18.29 0.28
N PHE A 84 -10.17 -17.89 -0.98
CA PHE A 84 -10.43 -16.54 -1.45
C PHE A 84 -11.16 -16.51 -2.79
N GLU A 85 -12.37 -15.94 -2.77
CA GLU A 85 -13.14 -15.55 -3.95
C GLU A 85 -13.21 -14.01 -4.04
N PHE A 86 -12.51 -13.43 -5.02
CA PHE A 86 -12.66 -12.00 -5.33
C PHE A 86 -13.83 -11.78 -6.27
N THR A 87 -14.88 -11.11 -5.79
CA THR A 87 -16.11 -10.79 -6.54
C THR A 87 -16.15 -9.35 -7.06
N GLY A 88 -15.07 -8.57 -6.90
CA GLY A 88 -14.97 -7.23 -7.46
C GLY A 88 -14.55 -7.24 -8.93
N ASP A 89 -15.16 -6.37 -9.73
CA ASP A 89 -14.63 -6.06 -11.07
C ASP A 89 -13.22 -5.48 -10.94
N LYS A 90 -12.34 -5.80 -11.90
CA LYS A 90 -11.02 -5.16 -12.02
C LYS A 90 -11.23 -3.64 -12.01
N ILE A 91 -10.42 -2.93 -11.21
CA ILE A 91 -10.26 -1.47 -11.35
C ILE A 91 -9.70 -1.19 -12.74
#